data_AF-A0A2G2YND2-F1
#
_entry.id   AF-A0A2G2YND2-F1
#
_cell.length_a   1.000
_cell.length_b   1.000
_cell.length_c   1.000
_cell.angle_alpha   90.00
_cell.angle_beta   90.00
_cell.angle_gamma   90.00
#
_symmetry.space_group_name_H-M   'P 1'
#
loop_
_entity.id
_entity.type
_entity.pdbx_description
1 polymer ?
#
loop_
_entity_poly.entity_id
_entity_poly.type
_entity_poly.pdbx_seq_one_letter_code
_entity_poly.pdbx_strand_id
1 'polypeptide(L)'
;MVSGEASIPSLGAFFGQKLAASAKSLGVLTDPSLFTCQRCESILQAGYNRTTWIAKNKRKARRKRKTSGIPPENYVVYECHFCSHRNLKRGTPRGYMKDLYPAKPTTSRVDPAKSANQ
;
A
#
# COMPACT_ATOMS: atom_id res chain seq x y z
N MET A 1 37.20 9.01 -5.06
CA MET A 1 36.60 10.01 -5.96
C MET A 1 35.41 9.34 -6.65
N VAL A 2 34.18 9.66 -6.24
CA VAL A 2 32.98 9.16 -6.93
C VAL A 2 32.52 10.27 -7.85
N SER A 3 32.91 10.17 -9.12
CA SER A 3 32.29 10.94 -10.19
C SER A 3 30.94 10.27 -10.47
N GLY A 4 29.94 10.65 -9.67
CA GLY A 4 28.55 10.35 -9.96
C GLY A 4 28.08 11.44 -10.91
N GLU A 5 28.10 11.14 -12.20
CA GLU A 5 27.54 11.99 -13.25
C GLU A 5 26.15 12.47 -12.79
N ALA A 6 26.02 13.77 -12.56
CA ALA A 6 24.80 14.37 -12.03
C ALA A 6 23.71 14.26 -13.09
N SER A 7 22.99 13.13 -13.10
CA SER A 7 21.83 12.98 -13.96
C SER A 7 20.86 14.10 -13.60
N ILE A 8 20.49 14.94 -14.57
CA ILE A 8 19.50 16.00 -14.36
C ILE A 8 18.22 15.30 -13.87
N PRO A 9 17.77 15.58 -12.63
CA PRO A 9 16.55 14.97 -12.13
C PRO A 9 15.41 15.35 -13.06
N SER A 10 14.49 14.42 -13.32
CA SER A 10 13.26 14.75 -14.05
C SER A 10 12.61 15.99 -13.43
N LEU A 11 11.93 16.80 -14.22
CA LEU A 11 11.28 18.02 -13.74
C LEU A 11 10.37 17.74 -12.51
N GLY A 12 9.67 16.60 -12.52
CA GLY A 12 8.86 16.15 -11.39
C GLY A 12 9.64 15.79 -10.13
N ALA A 13 10.89 15.32 -10.25
CA ALA A 13 11.77 15.04 -9.11
C ALA A 13 12.35 16.32 -8.52
N PHE A 14 12.77 17.27 -9.36
CA PHE A 14 13.21 18.59 -8.94
C PHE A 14 12.13 19.33 -8.12
N PHE A 15 10.90 19.40 -8.64
CA PHE A 15 9.80 20.00 -7.92
C PHE A 15 9.39 19.21 -6.68
N GLY A 16 9.47 17.87 -6.72
CA GLY A 16 9.25 17.01 -5.55
C GLY A 16 10.21 17.32 -4.39
N GLN A 17 11.50 17.43 -4.68
CA GLN A 17 12.52 17.79 -3.68
C GLN A 17 12.31 19.20 -3.13
N LYS A 18 12.05 20.19 -3.99
CA LYS A 18 11.75 21.57 -3.59
C LYS A 18 10.54 21.62 -2.66
N LEU A 19 9.43 20.96 -3.02
CA LEU A 19 8.23 20.89 -2.18
C LEU A 19 8.50 20.23 -0.83
N ALA A 20 9.24 19.12 -0.82
CA ALA A 20 9.60 18.43 0.42
C ALA A 20 10.48 19.30 1.34
N ALA A 21 11.44 20.04 0.78
CA ALA A 21 12.29 20.97 1.53
C ALA A 21 11.48 22.14 2.12
N SER A 22 10.58 22.72 1.32
CA SER A 22 9.67 23.77 1.80
C SER A 22 8.74 23.30 2.91
N ALA A 23 8.13 22.11 2.75
CA ALA A 23 7.26 21.53 3.78
C ALA A 23 8.00 21.30 5.10
N LYS A 24 9.24 20.78 5.05
CA LYS A 24 10.10 20.61 6.22
C LYS A 24 10.41 21.95 6.90
N SER A 25 10.76 22.97 6.13
CA SER A 25 11.08 24.30 6.66
C SER A 25 9.87 24.97 7.33
N LEU A 26 8.66 24.71 6.83
CA LEU A 26 7.42 25.27 7.37
C LEU A 26 6.84 24.42 8.51
N GLY A 27 7.44 23.27 8.84
CA GLY A 27 6.87 22.32 9.81
C GLY A 27 5.55 21.71 9.37
N VAL A 28 5.23 21.76 8.07
CA VAL A 28 3.96 21.28 7.51
C VAL A 28 4.11 19.80 7.13
N LEU A 29 3.15 18.99 7.56
CA LEU A 29 3.06 17.61 7.11
C LEU A 29 2.78 17.59 5.61
N THR A 30 3.61 16.90 4.84
CA THR A 30 3.39 16.71 3.40
C THR A 30 2.03 16.05 3.19
N ASP A 31 1.22 16.60 2.29
CA ASP A 31 -0.11 16.07 1.99
C ASP A 31 -0.04 14.55 1.76
N PRO A 32 -0.78 13.72 2.52
CA PRO A 32 -0.82 12.26 2.36
C PRO A 32 -1.20 11.79 0.95
N SER A 33 -1.83 12.67 0.15
CA SER A 33 -2.14 12.43 -1.26
C SER A 33 -0.90 12.43 -2.16
N LEU A 34 0.15 13.17 -1.76
CA LEU A 34 1.40 13.26 -2.49
C LEU A 34 2.23 12.00 -2.29
N PHE A 35 2.37 11.22 -3.36
CA PHE A 35 3.15 10.00 -3.37
C PHE A 35 4.37 10.18 -4.27
N THR A 36 5.58 10.10 -3.73
CA THR A 36 6.81 10.20 -4.52
C THR A 36 7.36 8.83 -4.89
N CYS A 37 8.06 8.75 -6.02
CA CYS A 37 8.77 7.54 -6.39
C CYS A 37 10.00 7.33 -5.49
N GLN A 38 10.14 6.15 -4.89
CA GLN A 38 11.27 5.76 -4.06
C GLN A 38 12.61 5.67 -4.81
N ARG A 39 12.58 5.65 -6.15
CA ARG A 39 13.78 5.54 -6.99
C ARG A 39 14.21 6.87 -7.59
N CYS A 40 13.30 7.56 -8.27
CA CYS A 40 13.61 8.79 -8.99
C CYS A 40 13.02 10.04 -8.34
N GLU A 41 12.34 9.91 -7.20
CA GLU A 41 11.78 10.99 -6.39
C GLU A 41 10.68 11.84 -7.07
N SER A 42 10.31 11.50 -8.31
CA SER A 42 9.22 12.15 -9.04
C SER A 42 7.89 12.02 -8.28
N ILE A 43 7.14 13.10 -8.22
CA ILE A 43 5.77 13.10 -7.69
C ILE A 43 4.87 12.28 -8.62
N LEU A 44 4.20 11.28 -8.07
CA LEU A 44 3.31 10.38 -8.81
C LEU A 44 1.85 10.79 -8.66
N GLN A 45 1.27 11.26 -9.76
CA GLN A 45 -0.14 11.64 -9.88
C GLN A 45 -0.93 10.56 -10.62
N ALA A 46 -2.07 10.18 -10.04
CA ALA A 46 -2.98 9.22 -10.67
C ALA A 46 -3.50 9.77 -12.01
N GLY A 47 -3.51 8.93 -13.04
CA GLY A 47 -4.00 9.31 -14.38
C GLY A 47 -2.97 10.05 -15.26
N TYR A 48 -1.81 10.43 -14.72
CA TYR A 48 -0.80 11.17 -15.48
C TYR A 48 0.49 10.38 -15.67
N ASN A 49 1.22 10.15 -14.58
CA ASN A 49 2.58 9.61 -14.61
C ASN A 49 2.73 8.32 -13.78
N ARG A 50 1.59 7.71 -13.45
CA ARG A 50 1.52 6.50 -12.64
C ARG A 50 0.34 5.60 -12.97
N THR A 51 0.62 4.30 -12.99
CA THR A 51 -0.39 3.22 -12.95
C THR A 51 -0.52 2.68 -11.53
N THR A 52 -1.75 2.39 -11.09
CA THR A 52 -2.05 1.84 -9.76
C THR A 52 -2.80 0.54 -9.87
N TRP A 53 -2.36 -0.50 -9.15
CA TRP A 53 -3.13 -1.75 -9.02
C TRP A 53 -2.92 -2.40 -7.65
N ILE A 54 -3.85 -3.27 -7.28
CA ILE A 54 -3.75 -4.05 -6.05
C ILE A 54 -3.10 -5.39 -6.39
N ALA A 55 -1.96 -5.67 -5.75
CA ALA A 55 -1.29 -6.97 -5.84
C ALA A 55 -1.56 -7.78 -4.57
N LYS A 56 -2.02 -9.03 -4.74
CA LYS A 56 -2.17 -9.96 -3.61
C LYS A 56 -0.79 -10.31 -3.06
N ASN A 57 -0.69 -10.39 -1.74
CA ASN A 57 0.52 -10.86 -1.08
C ASN A 57 0.67 -12.38 -1.29
N LYS A 58 1.41 -12.77 -2.33
CA LYS A 58 1.68 -14.20 -2.65
C LYS A 58 2.75 -14.82 -1.74
N ARG A 59 3.31 -14.10 -0.76
CA ARG A 59 4.22 -14.70 0.23
C ARG A 59 3.42 -15.66 1.13
N LYS A 60 3.20 -16.87 0.62
CA LYS A 60 2.83 -18.04 1.42
C LYS A 60 3.82 -18.11 2.58
N ALA A 61 3.32 -17.98 3.82
CA ALA A 61 3.78 -18.60 5.07
C ALA A 61 5.28 -18.76 5.40
N ARG A 62 6.26 -18.38 4.57
CA ARG A 62 7.58 -19.01 4.57
C ARG A 62 8.64 -18.27 5.39
N ARG A 63 8.39 -17.04 5.82
CA ARG A 63 9.23 -16.38 6.82
C ARG A 63 8.35 -15.47 7.67
N LYS A 64 7.79 -16.03 8.76
CA LYS A 64 7.38 -15.27 9.93
C LYS A 64 8.62 -14.60 10.52
N ARG A 65 9.10 -13.51 9.91
CA ARG A 65 9.93 -12.56 10.66
C ARG A 65 9.01 -11.87 11.64
N LYS A 66 9.40 -11.84 12.91
CA LYS A 66 8.75 -11.16 14.02
C LYS A 66 8.56 -9.67 13.68
N THR A 67 7.51 -9.33 12.96
CA THR A 67 6.97 -7.97 12.93
C THR A 67 5.68 -8.05 13.73
N SER A 68 5.59 -7.23 14.78
CA SER A 68 4.57 -7.25 15.83
C SER A 68 3.15 -6.86 15.38
N GLY A 69 2.75 -7.18 14.14
CA GLY A 69 1.44 -6.79 13.61
C GLY A 69 0.88 -7.75 12.57
N ILE A 70 -0.42 -7.62 12.32
CA ILE A 70 -1.16 -8.44 11.35
C ILE A 70 -0.55 -8.20 9.95
N PRO A 71 -0.03 -9.24 9.26
CA PRO A 71 0.56 -9.07 7.95
C PRO A 71 -0.49 -8.56 6.95
N PRO A 72 -0.08 -7.72 5.97
CA PRO A 72 -0.99 -7.26 4.95
C PRO A 72 -1.38 -8.40 3.99
N GLU A 73 -2.65 -8.44 3.60
CA GLU A 73 -3.19 -9.39 2.63
C GLU A 73 -2.86 -9.01 1.19
N ASN A 74 -2.74 -7.70 0.94
CA ASN A 74 -2.42 -7.11 -0.35
C ASN A 74 -1.45 -5.93 -0.19
N TYR A 75 -0.88 -5.53 -1.31
CA TYR A 75 -0.13 -4.29 -1.46
C TYR A 75 -0.78 -3.47 -2.56
N VAL A 76 -0.71 -2.15 -2.42
CA VAL A 76 -1.03 -1.24 -3.52
C VAL A 76 0.27 -0.95 -4.24
N VAL A 77 0.32 -1.28 -5.53
CA VAL A 77 1.47 -1.08 -6.40
C VAL A 77 1.26 0.20 -7.18
N TYR A 78 2.30 1.01 -7.22
CA TYR A 78 2.34 2.30 -7.90
C TYR A 78 3.54 2.31 -8.84
N GLU A 79 3.27 2.08 -10.12
CA GLU A 79 4.29 2.08 -11.16
C GLU A 79 4.54 3.48 -11.66
N CYS A 80 5.79 3.93 -11.54
CA CYS A 80 6.23 5.21 -12.06
C CYS A 80 6.48 5.10 -13.57
N HIS A 81 5.83 5.94 -14.38
CA HIS A 81 6.05 5.94 -15.83
C HIS A 81 7.42 6.49 -16.25
N PHE A 82 8.07 7.31 -15.40
CA PHE A 82 9.39 7.87 -15.71
C PHE A 82 10.52 6.85 -15.61
N CYS A 83 10.54 6.03 -14.55
CA CYS A 83 11.66 5.11 -14.28
C CYS A 83 11.24 3.62 -14.20
N SER A 84 9.97 3.33 -14.49
CA SER A 84 9.35 1.99 -14.40
C SER A 84 9.45 1.33 -13.01
N HIS A 85 9.80 2.10 -11.98
CA HIS A 85 9.92 1.57 -10.63
C HIS A 85 8.54 1.31 -10.02
N ARG A 86 8.37 0.13 -9.42
CA ARG A 86 7.16 -0.32 -8.75
C ARG A 86 7.24 0.00 -7.26
N ASN A 87 6.66 1.12 -6.88
CA ASN A 87 6.59 1.54 -5.48
C ASN A 87 5.48 0.77 -4.77
N LEU A 88 5.77 0.24 -3.58
CA LEU A 88 4.83 -0.59 -2.84
C LEU A 88 4.32 0.16 -1.60
N LYS A 89 3.00 0.30 -1.48
CA LYS A 89 2.33 0.75 -0.26
C LYS A 89 1.60 -0.43 0.39
N ARG A 90 1.67 -0.51 1.72
CA ARG A 90 0.96 -1.54 2.48
C ARG A 90 -0.55 -1.40 2.21
N GLY A 91 -1.19 -2.51 1.83
CA GLY A 91 -2.63 -2.59 1.69
C GLY A 91 -3.32 -2.90 3.01
N THR A 92 -4.42 -3.63 2.94
CA THR A 92 -5.25 -3.98 4.09
C THR A 92 -4.64 -5.12 4.91
N PRO A 93 -4.90 -5.16 6.22
CA PRO A 93 -4.53 -6.30 7.04
C PRO A 93 -5.35 -7.53 6.65
N ARG A 94 -4.80 -8.71 6.91
CA ARG A 94 -5.50 -9.98 6.68
C ARG A 94 -6.83 -10.03 7.43
N GLY A 95 -7.89 -10.37 6.71
CA GLY A 95 -9.23 -10.48 7.30
C GLY A 95 -10.06 -9.18 7.29
N TYR A 96 -9.46 -8.05 6.91
CA TYR A 96 -10.14 -6.75 6.88
C TYR A 96 -11.51 -6.77 6.17
N MET A 97 -11.61 -7.44 5.01
CA MET A 97 -12.88 -7.54 4.28
C MET A 97 -13.93 -8.38 5.02
N LYS A 98 -13.52 -9.35 5.83
CA LYS A 98 -14.42 -10.16 6.66
C LYS A 98 -14.93 -9.39 7.86
N ASP A 99 -14.11 -8.49 8.39
CA ASP A 99 -14.51 -7.60 9.50
C ASP A 99 -15.50 -6.54 9.02
N LEU A 100 -15.32 -6.01 7.79
CA LEU A 100 -16.26 -5.08 7.16
C LEU A 100 -17.57 -5.75 6.74
N TYR A 101 -17.49 -6.98 6.25
CA TYR A 101 -18.63 -7.76 5.78
C TYR A 101 -18.70 -9.08 6.55
N PRO A 102 -19.10 -9.05 7.83
CA PRO A 102 -19.28 -10.25 8.60
C PRO A 102 -20.33 -11.12 7.89
N ALA A 103 -20.04 -12.42 7.76
CA ALA A 103 -21.02 -13.35 7.24
C ALA A 103 -22.28 -13.25 8.10
N LYS A 104 -23.47 -13.22 7.47
CA LYS A 104 -24.73 -13.26 8.22
C LYS A 104 -24.68 -14.46 9.18
N PRO A 105 -25.04 -14.28 10.46
CA PRO A 105 -25.12 -15.40 11.38
C PRO A 105 -26.01 -16.46 10.73
N THR A 106 -25.41 -17.60 10.44
CA THR A 106 -26.16 -18.75 9.95
C THR A 106 -27.00 -19.18 11.14
N THR A 107 -28.32 -18.96 11.06
CA THR A 107 -29.23 -19.62 12.00
C THR A 107 -29.00 -21.10 11.80
N SER A 108 -28.32 -21.74 12.76
CA SER A 108 -28.34 -23.19 12.88
C SER A 108 -29.81 -23.56 12.95
N ARG A 109 -30.34 -24.17 11.88
CA ARG A 109 -31.63 -24.83 11.95
C ARG A 109 -31.46 -25.88 13.04
N VAL A 110 -32.04 -25.64 14.20
CA VAL A 110 -32.31 -26.73 15.14
C VAL A 110 -33.31 -27.59 14.39
N ASP A 111 -32.85 -28.74 13.91
CA ASP A 111 -33.75 -29.76 13.37
C ASP A 111 -34.77 -30.08 14.49
N PRO A 112 -36.09 -29.91 14.27
CA PRO A 112 -37.08 -30.14 15.33
C PRO A 112 -37.25 -31.63 15.70
N ALA A 113 -36.46 -32.53 15.12
CA ALA A 113 -36.64 -33.97 15.25
C ALA A 113 -35.62 -34.58 16.21
N LYS A 114 -35.62 -34.16 17.49
CA LYS A 114 -35.08 -34.93 18.62
C LYS A 114 -35.46 -34.31 19.97
N SER A 115 -36.76 -34.24 20.26
CA SER A 115 -37.25 -34.17 21.64
C SER A 115 -38.58 -34.91 21.74
N ALA A 116 -38.49 -36.24 21.75
CA ALA A 116 -39.52 -37.13 22.23
C ALA A 116 -38.84 -38.44 22.68
N ASN A 117 -38.40 -38.47 23.93
CA ASN A 117 -38.43 -39.62 24.85
C ASN A 117 -37.45 -39.38 26.00
N GLN A 118 -38.00 -38.90 27.13
CA GLN A 118 -37.96 -39.55 28.43
C GLN A 118 -38.93 -38.85 29.38
#